data_AF-A0A9X5XMD5-F1
#
_entry.id   AF-A0A9X5XMD5-F1
#
_cell.length_a   1.000
_cell.length_b   1.000
_cell.length_c   1.000
_cell.angle_alpha   90.00
_cell.angle_beta   90.00
_cell.angle_gamma   90.00
#
_symmetry.space_group_name_H-M   'P 1'
#
loop_
_entity.id
_entity.type
_entity.pdbx_description
1 polymer ?
#
loop_
_entity_poly.entity_id
_entity_poly.type
_entity_poly.pdbx_seq_one_letter_code
_entity_poly.pdbx_strand_id
1 'polypeptide(L)'
;MASGTRFRSRDRSREQGSSAPRSQRSAPPARAQGQTGALHLKVRPGQSGSFRLQRIVLLEIAAAALLVGWIVGPFALMPAAVVAVALVLLAFVRRRGRSLPEWLATARALRARQRRAASTPIPPGTEPGLAPAVECDPGLRTSAYSARDRRPVGVIGDGTFVTAVLQVEADATALRAERSRQPLPLGLVRDTLDVDDIHLESAQIVLHTQPAPALHLPQQSVAVSNYAPLQEQTGAPAVRITWIALKLDPELCPEA
;
A
#
# COMPACT_ATOMS: atom_id res chain seq x y z
N MET A 1 -9.60 -28.06 -47.81
CA MET A 1 -8.79 -28.99 -48.63
C MET A 1 -7.40 -28.41 -48.76
N ALA A 2 -6.40 -29.15 -48.31
CA ALA A 2 -5.01 -28.71 -48.17
C ALA A 2 -4.18 -29.09 -49.40
N SER A 3 -3.21 -28.26 -49.76
CA SER A 3 -1.98 -28.72 -50.41
C SER A 3 -0.85 -27.74 -50.12
N GLY A 4 0.01 -28.15 -49.21
CA GLY A 4 1.26 -27.48 -48.88
C GLY A 4 2.41 -28.06 -49.68
N THR A 5 3.23 -27.19 -50.25
CA THR A 5 4.45 -27.53 -50.98
C THR A 5 5.65 -27.25 -50.07
N ARG A 6 6.32 -28.32 -49.63
CA ARG A 6 7.58 -28.26 -48.86
C ARG A 6 8.76 -28.18 -49.82
N PHE A 7 9.59 -27.16 -49.66
CA PHE A 7 10.95 -27.14 -50.23
C PHE A 7 11.93 -27.81 -49.26
N ARG A 8 12.67 -28.80 -49.74
CA ARG A 8 13.86 -29.37 -49.10
C ARG A 8 15.08 -28.85 -49.85
N SER A 9 15.98 -28.12 -49.20
CA SER A 9 17.37 -28.05 -49.64
C SER A 9 18.22 -28.95 -48.74
N ARG A 10 18.93 -29.86 -49.38
CA ARG A 10 20.10 -30.54 -48.85
C ARG A 10 21.28 -29.84 -49.50
N ASP A 11 22.25 -29.39 -48.71
CA ASP A 11 23.61 -29.36 -49.21
C ASP A 11 24.59 -29.86 -48.14
N ARG A 12 25.60 -30.59 -48.63
CA ARG A 12 26.63 -31.31 -47.87
C ARG A 12 27.97 -30.64 -48.08
N SER A 13 28.73 -30.44 -47.00
CA SER A 13 30.21 -30.48 -46.90
C SER A 13 30.53 -30.00 -45.47
N ARG A 14 31.03 -30.78 -44.50
CA ARG A 14 32.10 -31.78 -44.36
C ARG A 14 33.51 -31.19 -44.48
N GLU A 15 34.09 -30.86 -43.32
CA GLU A 15 35.51 -30.91 -42.90
C GLU A 15 35.48 -30.57 -41.39
N GLN A 16 35.59 -31.48 -40.42
CA GLN A 16 36.69 -32.35 -39.96
C GLN A 16 37.97 -31.59 -39.56
N GLY A 17 38.09 -31.31 -38.26
CA GLY A 17 39.33 -30.87 -37.60
C GLY A 17 39.23 -31.10 -36.09
N SER A 18 39.95 -32.10 -35.60
CA SER A 18 39.98 -32.61 -34.23
C SER A 18 41.02 -31.86 -33.38
N SER A 19 40.68 -31.51 -32.13
CA SER A 19 41.65 -31.49 -31.01
C SER A 19 40.98 -31.24 -29.64
N ALA A 20 40.83 -32.33 -28.88
CA ALA A 20 41.02 -32.55 -27.44
C ALA A 20 40.69 -31.49 -26.34
N PRO A 21 40.32 -31.94 -25.11
CA PRO A 21 39.73 -31.10 -24.08
C PRO A 21 40.80 -30.44 -23.18
N ARG A 22 40.62 -29.15 -22.86
CA ARG A 22 41.42 -28.47 -21.85
C ARG A 22 40.59 -28.24 -20.58
N SER A 23 40.75 -29.16 -19.65
CA SER A 23 40.47 -28.95 -18.23
C SER A 23 41.40 -27.86 -17.71
N GLN A 24 40.86 -26.74 -17.21
CA GLN A 24 41.54 -25.95 -16.17
C GLN A 24 40.60 -24.95 -15.47
N ARG A 25 40.38 -25.27 -14.19
CA ARG A 25 40.27 -24.38 -13.01
C ARG A 25 39.01 -23.54 -12.86
N SER A 26 38.09 -24.16 -12.12
CA SER A 26 37.16 -23.55 -11.18
C SER A 26 37.88 -22.49 -10.32
N ALA A 27 37.57 -21.21 -10.57
CA ALA A 27 37.79 -20.15 -9.60
C ALA A 27 36.62 -20.19 -8.59
N PRO A 28 36.87 -20.03 -7.28
CA PRO A 28 35.78 -19.93 -6.31
C PRO A 28 34.99 -18.65 -6.58
N PRO A 29 33.64 -18.66 -6.51
CA PRO A 29 32.87 -17.44 -6.62
C PRO A 29 33.24 -16.54 -5.45
N ALA A 30 33.72 -15.34 -5.75
CA ALA A 30 33.86 -14.27 -4.79
C ALA A 30 32.52 -14.13 -4.08
N ARG A 31 32.51 -14.31 -2.76
CA ARG A 31 31.38 -13.95 -1.90
C ARG A 31 31.12 -12.46 -2.10
N ALA A 32 30.22 -12.14 -3.01
CA ALA A 32 29.52 -10.87 -2.99
C ALA A 32 28.83 -10.82 -1.63
N GLN A 33 29.46 -10.13 -0.68
CA GLN A 33 28.81 -9.67 0.53
C GLN A 33 27.70 -8.74 0.06
N GLY A 34 26.55 -9.34 -0.25
CA GLY A 34 25.30 -8.62 -0.38
C GLY A 34 25.09 -7.98 0.97
N GLN A 35 25.44 -6.70 1.05
CA GLN A 35 24.93 -5.82 2.09
C GLN A 35 23.42 -5.89 1.94
N THR A 36 22.80 -6.77 2.71
CA THR A 36 21.37 -6.73 3.00
C THR A 36 21.16 -5.42 3.74
N GLY A 37 21.03 -4.34 2.96
CA GLY A 37 20.44 -3.09 3.43
C GLY A 37 19.08 -3.49 3.95
N ALA A 38 18.99 -3.65 5.27
CA ALA A 38 17.75 -3.97 5.93
C ALA A 38 16.80 -2.83 5.58
N LEU A 39 15.85 -3.11 4.69
CA LEU A 39 14.73 -2.23 4.40
C LEU A 39 14.00 -2.07 5.73
N HIS A 40 14.36 -1.03 6.47
CA HIS A 40 13.69 -0.67 7.69
C HIS A 40 12.29 -0.23 7.26
N LEU A 41 11.32 -1.11 7.46
CA LEU A 41 9.90 -0.78 7.39
C LEU A 41 9.64 0.25 8.49
N LYS A 42 9.90 1.52 8.19
CA LYS A 42 9.60 2.62 9.07
C LYS A 42 8.10 2.83 8.96
N VAL A 43 7.34 2.02 9.69
CA VAL A 43 5.96 2.30 10.02
C VAL A 43 5.99 3.69 10.64
N ARG A 44 5.58 4.72 9.88
CA ARG A 44 5.52 6.10 10.39
C ARG A 44 4.69 6.02 11.68
N PRO A 45 5.27 6.25 12.87
CA PRO A 45 4.47 6.36 14.06
C PRO A 45 3.78 7.71 13.96
N GLY A 46 2.61 7.72 13.32
CA GLY A 46 1.77 8.89 13.29
C GLY A 46 1.61 9.40 14.72
N GLN A 47 1.98 10.66 14.93
CA GLN A 47 1.42 11.47 16.01
C GLN A 47 1.91 11.19 17.45
N SER A 48 3.00 10.44 17.66
CA SER A 48 3.53 10.19 19.02
C SER A 48 3.87 11.46 19.83
N GLY A 49 4.24 12.56 19.15
CA GLY A 49 4.62 13.83 19.77
C GLY A 49 3.46 14.63 20.37
N SER A 50 2.30 14.69 19.70
CA SER A 50 1.16 15.47 20.21
C SER A 50 0.54 14.86 21.46
N PHE A 51 0.66 13.54 21.66
CA PHE A 51 0.15 12.87 22.85
C PHE A 51 0.89 13.25 24.13
N ARG A 52 2.23 13.41 24.05
CA ARG A 52 3.01 13.85 25.22
C ARG A 52 2.61 15.27 25.60
N LEU A 53 2.50 16.16 24.61
CA LEU A 53 2.08 17.54 24.83
C LEU A 53 0.66 17.62 25.41
N GLN A 54 -0.30 16.90 24.82
CA GLN A 54 -1.68 16.89 25.28
C GLN A 54 -1.83 16.35 26.72
N ARG A 55 -1.07 15.31 27.09
CA ARG A 55 -1.08 14.78 28.46
C ARG A 55 -0.52 15.77 29.47
N ILE A 56 0.55 16.47 29.11
CA ILE A 56 1.13 17.53 29.95
C ILE A 56 0.10 18.65 30.16
N VAL A 57 -0.54 19.11 29.08
CA VAL A 57 -1.59 20.14 29.16
C VAL A 57 -2.77 19.70 30.03
N LEU A 58 -3.25 18.45 29.90
CA LEU A 58 -4.33 17.93 30.75
C LEU A 58 -3.93 17.89 32.23
N LEU A 59 -2.68 17.52 32.53
CA LEU A 59 -2.16 17.50 33.90
C LEU A 59 -2.01 18.92 34.47
N GLU A 60 -1.57 19.86 33.64
CA GLU A 60 -1.43 21.28 34.00
C GLU A 60 -2.80 21.91 34.30
N ILE A 61 -3.81 21.64 33.47
CA ILE A 61 -5.19 22.08 33.71
C ILE A 61 -5.75 21.47 35.01
N ALA A 62 -5.46 20.18 35.27
CA ALA A 62 -5.88 19.53 36.52
C ALA A 62 -5.24 20.18 37.76
N ALA A 63 -3.94 20.51 37.69
CA ALA A 63 -3.23 21.21 38.75
C ALA A 63 -3.77 22.64 38.95
N ALA A 64 -4.02 23.37 37.87
CA ALA A 64 -4.61 24.71 37.91
C ALA A 64 -6.02 24.70 38.53
N ALA A 65 -6.85 23.71 38.19
CA ALA A 65 -8.18 23.56 38.77
C ALA A 65 -8.11 23.36 40.30
N LEU A 66 -7.19 22.51 40.77
CA LEU A 66 -6.96 22.30 42.21
C LEU A 66 -6.47 23.58 42.91
N LEU A 67 -5.55 24.32 42.28
CA LEU A 67 -5.05 25.59 42.81
C LEU A 67 -6.16 26.64 42.93
N VAL A 68 -7.01 26.78 41.92
CA VAL A 68 -8.16 27.70 41.95
C VAL A 68 -9.15 27.28 43.03
N GLY A 69 -9.48 25.99 43.13
CA GLY A 69 -10.37 25.47 44.17
C GLY A 69 -9.82 25.73 45.58
N TRP A 70 -8.50 25.61 45.76
CA TRP A 70 -7.83 25.92 47.03
C TRP A 70 -7.93 27.40 47.41
N ILE A 71 -7.74 28.31 46.44
CA ILE A 71 -7.79 29.76 46.67
C ILE A 71 -9.22 30.24 47.00
N VAL A 72 -10.23 29.69 46.31
CA VAL A 72 -11.64 30.12 46.48
C VAL A 72 -12.25 29.61 47.80
N GLY A 73 -11.77 28.47 48.31
CA GLY A 73 -12.13 27.95 49.63
C GLY A 73 -12.70 26.52 49.62
N PRO A 74 -12.95 25.94 50.81
CA PRO A 74 -13.20 24.49 50.97
C PRO A 74 -14.39 23.96 50.15
N PHE A 75 -15.43 24.78 49.98
CA PHE A 75 -16.61 24.42 49.20
C PHE A 75 -16.35 24.32 47.69
N ALA A 76 -15.38 25.08 47.16
CA ALA A 76 -14.99 25.04 45.74
C ALA A 76 -13.94 23.95 45.44
N LEU A 77 -13.28 23.41 46.48
CA LEU A 77 -12.27 22.38 46.34
C LEU A 77 -12.87 21.02 45.94
N MET A 78 -14.07 20.69 46.43
CA MET A 78 -14.77 19.45 46.06
C MET A 78 -15.06 19.35 44.54
N PRO A 79 -15.72 20.33 43.89
CA PRO A 79 -15.93 20.26 42.45
C PRO A 79 -14.61 20.32 41.67
N ALA A 80 -13.63 21.10 42.13
CA ALA A 80 -12.30 21.14 41.50
C ALA A 80 -11.58 19.78 41.54
N ALA A 81 -11.65 19.06 42.66
CA ALA A 81 -11.06 17.74 42.80
C ALA A 81 -11.71 16.71 41.86
N VAL A 82 -13.04 16.74 41.72
CA VAL A 82 -13.76 15.86 40.78
C VAL A 82 -13.32 16.12 39.34
N VAL A 83 -13.20 17.39 38.93
CA VAL A 83 -12.73 17.76 37.60
C VAL A 83 -11.28 17.31 37.38
N ALA A 84 -10.39 17.53 38.35
CA ALA A 84 -8.99 17.12 38.25
C ALA A 84 -8.85 15.60 38.11
N VAL A 85 -9.58 14.81 38.90
CA VAL A 85 -9.61 13.34 38.78
C VAL A 85 -10.13 12.91 37.42
N ALA A 86 -11.20 13.53 36.90
CA ALA A 86 -11.73 13.23 35.57
C ALA A 86 -10.71 13.52 34.46
N LEU A 87 -9.98 14.65 34.53
CA LEU A 87 -8.94 15.02 33.56
C LEU A 87 -7.74 14.05 33.60
N VAL A 88 -7.33 13.63 34.79
CA VAL A 88 -6.30 12.60 34.96
C VAL A 88 -6.78 11.28 34.38
N LEU A 89 -7.99 10.82 34.70
CA LEU A 89 -8.54 9.61 34.10
C LEU A 89 -8.59 9.72 32.57
N LEU A 90 -8.98 10.88 32.01
CA LEU A 90 -9.00 11.11 30.57
C LEU A 90 -7.58 11.05 29.94
N ALA A 91 -6.56 11.51 30.65
CA ALA A 91 -5.18 11.50 30.19
C ALA A 91 -4.54 10.09 30.19
N PHE A 92 -5.01 9.19 31.07
CA PHE A 92 -4.42 7.87 31.27
C PHE A 92 -5.27 6.70 30.75
N VAL A 93 -6.59 6.82 30.71
CA VAL A 93 -7.48 5.76 30.22
C VAL A 93 -7.36 5.65 28.70
N ARG A 94 -6.76 4.55 28.26
CA ARG A 94 -6.62 4.18 26.85
C ARG A 94 -7.63 3.11 26.49
N ARG A 95 -8.51 3.40 25.53
CA ARG A 95 -9.41 2.39 24.96
C ARG A 95 -8.85 1.97 23.61
N ARG A 96 -8.46 0.70 23.48
CA ARG A 96 -7.91 0.10 22.24
C ARG A 96 -6.68 0.83 21.65
N GLY A 97 -5.78 1.29 22.52
CA GLY A 97 -4.53 1.95 22.12
C GLY A 97 -4.64 3.41 21.70
N ARG A 98 -5.85 3.99 21.65
CA ARG A 98 -6.08 5.42 21.37
C ARG A 98 -6.52 6.16 22.64
N SER A 99 -6.19 7.45 22.70
CA SER A 99 -6.70 8.32 23.76
C SER A 99 -8.18 8.64 23.49
N LEU A 100 -8.98 8.83 24.53
CA LEU A 100 -10.39 9.25 24.41
C LEU A 100 -10.60 10.53 23.55
N PRO A 101 -9.81 11.61 23.70
CA PRO A 101 -9.98 12.79 22.85
C PRO A 101 -9.67 12.53 21.38
N GLU A 102 -8.68 11.70 21.06
CA GLU A 102 -8.38 11.27 19.69
C GLU A 102 -9.52 10.41 19.11
N TRP A 103 -10.08 9.51 19.93
CA TRP A 103 -11.26 8.74 19.53
C TRP A 103 -12.45 9.66 19.23
N LEU A 104 -12.67 10.70 20.04
CA LEU A 104 -13.73 11.67 19.80
C LEU A 104 -13.47 12.52 18.55
N ALA A 105 -12.22 12.95 18.33
CA ALA A 105 -11.83 13.70 17.13
C ALA A 105 -12.02 12.86 15.86
N THR A 106 -11.56 11.61 15.87
CA THR A 106 -11.74 10.69 14.74
C THR A 106 -13.21 10.35 14.51
N ALA A 107 -13.99 10.12 15.56
CA ALA A 107 -15.44 9.90 15.44
C ALA A 107 -16.18 11.12 14.88
N ARG A 108 -15.83 12.35 15.32
CA ARG A 108 -16.40 13.59 14.76
C ARG A 108 -16.01 13.78 13.30
N ALA A 109 -14.74 13.54 12.96
CA ALA A 109 -14.27 13.61 11.58
C ALA A 109 -15.01 12.60 10.68
N LEU A 110 -15.20 11.37 11.15
CA LEU A 110 -15.99 10.35 10.45
C LEU A 110 -17.44 10.79 10.26
N ARG A 111 -18.11 11.28 11.32
CA ARG A 111 -19.49 11.79 11.21
C ARG A 111 -19.60 12.95 10.23
N ALA A 112 -18.64 13.86 10.24
CA ALA A 112 -18.61 14.99 9.30
C ALA A 112 -18.41 14.53 7.84
N ARG A 113 -17.61 13.48 7.61
CA ARG A 113 -17.46 12.85 6.28
C ARG A 113 -18.75 12.15 5.86
N GLN A 114 -19.35 11.33 6.72
CA GLN A 114 -20.62 10.63 6.44
C GLN A 114 -21.76 11.59 6.11
N ARG A 115 -21.87 12.71 6.85
CA ARG A 115 -22.88 13.74 6.56
C ARG A 115 -22.69 14.37 5.18
N ARG A 116 -21.44 14.64 4.79
CA ARG A 116 -21.12 15.19 3.47
C ARG A 116 -21.35 14.18 2.35
N ALA A 117 -20.97 12.91 2.57
CA ALA A 117 -21.22 11.82 1.64
C ALA A 117 -22.72 11.64 1.37
N ALA A 118 -23.56 11.68 2.41
CA ALA A 118 -25.00 11.52 2.28
C ALA A 118 -25.68 12.63 1.46
N SER A 119 -25.10 13.83 1.39
CA SER A 119 -25.65 14.96 0.63
C SER A 119 -25.00 15.16 -0.74
N THR A 120 -23.98 14.37 -1.10
CA THR A 120 -23.21 14.62 -2.32
C THR A 120 -23.52 13.54 -3.37
N PRO A 121 -24.11 13.92 -4.52
CA PRO A 121 -24.33 12.96 -5.60
C PRO A 121 -22.99 12.51 -6.19
N ILE A 122 -22.89 11.21 -6.49
CA ILE A 122 -21.72 10.64 -7.18
C ILE A 122 -21.70 11.17 -8.62
N PRO A 123 -20.59 11.76 -9.09
CA PRO A 123 -20.50 12.25 -10.46
C PRO A 123 -20.77 11.15 -11.50
N PRO A 124 -21.54 11.43 -12.56
CA PRO A 124 -21.78 10.47 -13.64
C PRO A 124 -20.45 10.13 -14.34
N GLY A 125 -20.24 8.84 -14.64
CA GLY A 125 -18.99 8.35 -15.23
C GLY A 125 -17.92 7.93 -14.22
N THR A 126 -18.23 7.92 -12.92
CA THR A 126 -17.35 7.32 -11.91
C THR A 126 -17.26 5.81 -12.12
N GLU A 127 -16.04 5.28 -12.22
CA GLU A 127 -15.79 3.85 -12.32
C GLU A 127 -16.35 3.10 -11.09
N PRO A 128 -17.14 2.02 -11.24
CA PRO A 128 -17.78 1.33 -10.12
C PRO A 128 -16.80 0.84 -9.05
N GLY A 129 -15.58 0.46 -9.45
CA GLY A 129 -14.52 0.05 -8.52
C GLY A 129 -13.96 1.18 -7.66
N LEU A 130 -14.13 2.44 -8.07
CA LEU A 130 -13.66 3.63 -7.37
C LEU A 130 -14.81 4.42 -6.72
N ALA A 131 -16.06 4.04 -6.96
CA ALA A 131 -17.23 4.66 -6.33
C ALA A 131 -17.12 4.76 -4.79
N PRO A 132 -16.65 3.74 -4.05
CA PRO A 132 -16.49 3.86 -2.59
C PRO A 132 -15.47 4.93 -2.17
N ALA A 133 -14.44 5.18 -2.98
CA ALA A 133 -13.47 6.24 -2.72
C ALA A 133 -14.09 7.63 -2.90
N VAL A 134 -14.89 7.81 -3.96
CA VAL A 134 -15.60 9.06 -4.25
C VAL A 134 -16.73 9.34 -3.24
N GLU A 135 -17.38 8.30 -2.70
CA GLU A 135 -18.32 8.45 -1.58
C GLU A 135 -17.62 8.95 -0.31
N CYS A 136 -16.42 8.46 -0.02
CA CYS A 136 -15.65 8.87 1.15
C CYS A 136 -15.10 10.30 1.04
N ASP A 137 -14.73 10.70 -0.18
CA ASP A 137 -14.23 12.03 -0.50
C ASP A 137 -14.78 12.52 -1.85
N PRO A 138 -15.87 13.30 -1.85
CA PRO A 138 -16.53 13.76 -3.06
C PRO A 138 -15.73 14.81 -3.86
N GLY A 139 -14.63 15.32 -3.29
CA GLY A 139 -13.66 16.13 -4.02
C GLY A 139 -12.90 15.33 -5.07
N LEU A 140 -12.80 14.00 -4.89
CA LEU A 140 -12.09 13.14 -5.82
C LEU A 140 -12.80 13.05 -7.18
N ARG A 141 -11.98 13.09 -8.22
CA ARG A 141 -12.33 12.87 -9.61
C ARG A 141 -11.51 11.67 -10.09
N THR A 142 -12.20 10.73 -10.71
CA THR A 142 -11.59 9.52 -11.26
C THR A 142 -11.72 9.55 -12.77
N SER A 143 -10.65 9.25 -13.48
CA SER A 143 -10.67 9.06 -14.94
C SER A 143 -9.82 7.87 -15.31
N ALA A 144 -10.16 7.21 -16.42
CA ALA A 144 -9.34 6.19 -17.01
C ALA A 144 -8.68 6.77 -18.26
N TYR A 145 -7.35 6.74 -18.30
CA TYR A 145 -6.57 7.13 -19.46
C TYR A 145 -6.05 5.88 -20.17
N SER A 146 -6.45 5.66 -21.42
CA SER A 146 -5.85 4.66 -22.28
C SER A 146 -5.17 5.34 -23.47
N ALA A 147 -3.86 5.11 -23.62
CA ALA A 147 -3.19 5.47 -24.86
C ALA A 147 -3.36 4.31 -25.85
N ARG A 148 -3.37 4.61 -27.16
CA ARG A 148 -3.68 3.69 -28.26
C ARG A 148 -2.96 2.32 -28.19
N ASP A 149 -1.76 2.29 -27.61
CA ASP A 149 -0.93 1.08 -27.48
C ASP A 149 -0.43 0.81 -26.04
N ARG A 150 -0.99 1.48 -25.02
CA ARG A 150 -0.57 1.28 -23.61
C ARG A 150 -1.69 0.68 -22.77
N ARG A 151 -1.29 -0.02 -21.72
CA ARG A 151 -2.21 -0.51 -20.69
C ARG A 151 -2.98 0.68 -20.08
N PRO A 152 -4.27 0.51 -19.76
CA PRO A 152 -5.05 1.58 -19.16
C PRO A 152 -4.44 2.01 -17.82
N VAL A 153 -4.39 3.32 -17.61
CA VAL A 153 -3.93 3.96 -16.37
C VAL A 153 -5.14 4.61 -15.71
N GLY A 154 -5.39 4.25 -14.46
CA GLY A 154 -6.37 4.96 -13.65
C GLY A 154 -5.76 6.27 -13.14
N VAL A 155 -6.52 7.36 -13.15
CA VAL A 155 -6.08 8.66 -12.62
C VAL A 155 -7.11 9.13 -11.61
N ILE A 156 -6.64 9.54 -10.43
CA ILE A 156 -7.46 10.02 -9.33
C ILE A 156 -6.88 11.32 -8.79
N GLY A 157 -7.70 12.34 -8.59
CA GLY A 157 -7.23 13.62 -8.02
C GLY A 157 -8.37 14.51 -7.59
N ASP A 158 -8.08 15.55 -6.82
CA ASP A 158 -9.06 16.53 -6.32
C ASP A 158 -8.79 17.97 -6.81
N GLY A 159 -7.82 18.12 -7.72
CA GLY A 159 -7.34 19.40 -8.24
C GLY A 159 -6.14 19.96 -7.48
N THR A 160 -5.84 19.48 -6.27
CA THR A 160 -4.62 19.81 -5.53
C THR A 160 -3.53 18.78 -5.74
N PHE A 161 -3.89 17.53 -5.99
CA PHE A 161 -2.95 16.47 -6.36
C PHE A 161 -3.52 15.60 -7.48
N VAL A 162 -2.64 14.84 -8.12
CA VAL A 162 -3.02 13.79 -9.07
C VAL A 162 -2.27 12.51 -8.73
N THR A 163 -2.98 11.38 -8.75
CA THR A 163 -2.43 10.05 -8.51
C THR A 163 -2.71 9.16 -9.72
N ALA A 164 -1.66 8.66 -10.35
CA ALA A 164 -1.75 7.65 -11.39
C ALA A 164 -1.66 6.25 -10.78
N VAL A 165 -2.60 5.37 -11.11
CA VAL A 165 -2.70 4.00 -10.63
C VAL A 165 -2.52 3.05 -11.80
N LEU A 166 -1.50 2.20 -11.71
CA LEU A 166 -1.14 1.19 -12.71
C LEU A 166 -1.31 -0.20 -12.13
N GLN A 167 -2.06 -1.06 -12.81
CA GLN A 167 -2.10 -2.49 -12.49
C GLN A 167 -0.90 -3.20 -13.13
N VAL A 168 -0.11 -3.87 -12.30
CA VAL A 168 1.04 -4.67 -12.75
C VAL A 168 0.58 -6.11 -12.86
N GLU A 169 0.56 -6.61 -14.09
CA GLU A 169 0.33 -8.03 -14.37
C GLU A 169 1.67 -8.74 -14.56
N ALA A 170 1.82 -9.91 -13.94
CA ALA A 170 2.93 -10.79 -14.25
C ALA A 170 2.65 -11.45 -15.60
N ASP A 171 3.68 -11.52 -16.45
CA ASP A 171 3.54 -12.10 -17.79
C ASP A 171 3.05 -13.55 -17.67
N ALA A 172 1.89 -13.83 -18.27
CA ALA A 172 1.19 -15.11 -18.15
C ALA A 172 1.81 -16.18 -19.05
N THR A 173 3.13 -16.15 -19.24
CA THR A 173 3.86 -17.23 -19.91
C THR A 173 3.68 -18.52 -19.12
N ALA A 174 3.08 -19.49 -19.81
CA ALA A 174 2.66 -20.79 -19.32
C ALA A 174 3.70 -21.44 -18.40
N LEU A 175 3.22 -21.97 -17.27
CA LEU A 175 3.90 -22.93 -16.40
C LEU A 175 5.42 -22.71 -16.18
N ARG A 176 5.75 -22.10 -15.04
CA ARG A 176 7.00 -22.29 -14.27
C ARG A 176 8.31 -22.07 -15.03
N ALA A 177 8.93 -20.93 -14.78
CA ALA A 177 10.35 -20.88 -14.44
C ALA A 177 10.54 -19.89 -13.29
N GLU A 178 10.79 -20.42 -12.09
CA GLU A 178 11.21 -19.69 -10.89
C GLU A 178 10.27 -18.61 -10.32
N ARG A 179 9.59 -18.96 -9.21
CA ARG A 179 8.80 -18.04 -8.37
C ARG A 179 9.57 -16.82 -7.83
N SER A 180 10.90 -16.83 -7.93
CA SER A 180 11.82 -15.77 -7.52
C SER A 180 12.31 -14.88 -8.67
N ARG A 181 11.93 -15.13 -9.93
CA ARG A 181 12.66 -14.56 -11.06
C ARG A 181 12.29 -13.11 -11.42
N GLN A 182 11.17 -12.60 -10.92
CA GLN A 182 10.87 -11.18 -11.08
C GLN A 182 10.21 -10.63 -9.80
N PRO A 183 11.01 -10.35 -8.75
CA PRO A 183 10.54 -9.44 -7.72
C PRO A 183 10.05 -8.17 -8.40
N LEU A 184 8.94 -7.61 -7.91
CA LEU A 184 8.46 -6.31 -8.38
C LEU A 184 9.66 -5.34 -8.39
N PRO A 185 9.97 -4.67 -9.51
CA PRO A 185 11.21 -3.92 -9.65
C PRO A 185 11.15 -2.64 -8.80
N LEU A 186 11.43 -2.77 -7.51
CA LEU A 186 11.37 -1.67 -6.55
C LEU A 186 12.33 -0.54 -6.91
N GLY A 187 13.46 -0.86 -7.57
CA GLY A 187 14.37 0.13 -8.14
C GLY A 187 13.66 1.03 -9.12
N LEU A 188 12.96 0.46 -10.11
CA LEU A 188 12.21 1.23 -11.09
C LEU A 188 11.11 2.10 -10.46
N VAL A 189 10.40 1.59 -9.45
CA VAL A 189 9.39 2.40 -8.73
C VAL A 189 10.04 3.53 -7.91
N ARG A 190 11.22 3.29 -7.34
CA ARG A 190 11.98 4.32 -6.65
C ARG A 190 12.47 5.38 -7.63
N ASP A 191 12.99 4.95 -8.78
CA ASP A 191 13.52 5.85 -9.80
C ASP A 191 12.41 6.72 -10.40
N THR A 192 11.15 6.28 -10.40
CA THR A 192 10.01 7.13 -10.81
C THR A 192 9.71 8.28 -9.86
N LEU A 193 10.27 8.31 -8.64
CA LEU A 193 10.02 9.42 -7.72
C LEU A 193 10.64 10.74 -8.20
N ASP A 194 11.74 10.67 -8.93
CA ASP A 194 12.47 11.83 -9.45
C ASP A 194 12.84 11.58 -10.92
N VAL A 195 12.05 12.13 -11.85
CA VAL A 195 12.24 11.94 -13.30
C VAL A 195 12.08 13.27 -14.02
N ASP A 196 13.05 13.65 -14.85
CA ASP A 196 12.98 14.83 -15.73
C ASP A 196 12.53 16.11 -15.00
N ASP A 197 13.14 16.40 -13.84
CA ASP A 197 12.81 17.51 -12.92
C ASP A 197 11.39 17.45 -12.31
N ILE A 198 10.68 16.33 -12.47
CA ILE A 198 9.41 16.04 -11.81
C ILE A 198 9.68 15.21 -10.55
N HIS A 199 9.34 15.81 -9.40
CA HIS A 199 9.39 15.21 -8.08
C HIS A 199 8.00 14.72 -7.65
N LEU A 200 7.81 13.40 -7.60
CA LEU A 200 6.60 12.82 -7.05
C LEU A 200 6.58 12.90 -5.52
N GLU A 201 5.42 13.21 -4.95
CA GLU A 201 5.23 13.23 -3.50
C GLU A 201 5.39 11.82 -2.90
N SER A 202 4.87 10.80 -3.59
CA SER A 202 4.98 9.42 -3.12
C SER A 202 4.73 8.37 -4.21
N ALA A 203 5.31 7.19 -4.01
CA ALA A 203 5.02 5.98 -4.74
C ALA A 203 4.58 4.88 -3.77
N GLN A 204 3.39 4.33 -3.97
CA GLN A 204 2.81 3.28 -3.13
C GLN A 204 2.58 2.01 -3.94
N ILE A 205 3.02 0.89 -3.38
CA ILE A 205 2.75 -0.44 -3.93
C ILE A 205 1.65 -1.09 -3.11
N VAL A 206 0.56 -1.45 -3.76
CA VAL A 206 -0.59 -2.12 -3.14
C VAL A 206 -0.66 -3.55 -3.67
N LEU A 207 -0.62 -4.51 -2.76
CA LEU A 207 -0.74 -5.93 -3.08
C LEU A 207 -2.05 -6.45 -2.50
N HIS A 208 -2.93 -6.94 -3.37
CA HIS A 208 -4.11 -7.70 -2.94
C HIS A 208 -3.89 -9.18 -3.23
N THR A 209 -3.93 -9.97 -2.15
CA THR A 209 -3.81 -11.42 -2.21
C THR A 209 -5.10 -12.06 -1.77
N GLN A 210 -5.68 -12.93 -2.58
CA GLN A 210 -6.77 -13.80 -2.16
C GLN A 210 -6.23 -15.19 -1.85
N PRO A 211 -6.56 -15.78 -0.70
CA PRO A 211 -6.08 -17.09 -0.32
C PRO A 211 -6.62 -18.19 -1.25
N ALA A 212 -5.85 -19.26 -1.42
CA ALA A 212 -6.32 -20.53 -1.96
C ALA A 212 -6.60 -21.49 -0.81
N PRO A 213 -7.65 -22.33 -0.90
CA PRO A 213 -8.81 -22.21 -1.79
C PRO A 213 -9.70 -21.02 -1.42
N ALA A 214 -10.56 -20.58 -2.33
CA ALA A 214 -11.47 -19.46 -2.05
C ALA A 214 -12.39 -19.80 -0.86
N LEU A 215 -12.51 -18.86 0.10
CA LEU A 215 -13.22 -19.05 1.38
C LEU A 215 -14.69 -19.47 1.26
N HIS A 216 -15.33 -19.21 0.11
CA HIS A 216 -16.73 -19.52 -0.13
C HIS A 216 -16.95 -20.91 -0.75
N LEU A 217 -15.88 -21.67 -1.04
CA LEU A 217 -16.01 -23.00 -1.63
C LEU A 217 -16.40 -24.05 -0.58
N PRO A 218 -17.32 -24.96 -0.90
CA PRO A 218 -17.61 -26.11 -0.03
C PRO A 218 -16.37 -26.96 0.20
N GLN A 219 -16.23 -27.50 1.42
CA GLN A 219 -15.08 -28.32 1.81
C GLN A 219 -14.94 -29.59 0.93
N GLN A 220 -16.05 -30.12 0.44
CA GLN A 220 -16.11 -31.26 -0.48
C GLN A 220 -15.77 -30.91 -1.94
N SER A 221 -15.43 -29.66 -2.26
CA SER A 221 -15.13 -29.28 -3.64
C SER A 221 -13.77 -29.81 -4.09
N VAL A 222 -13.69 -30.21 -5.36
CA VAL A 222 -12.45 -30.69 -5.99
C VAL A 222 -11.34 -29.63 -5.93
N ALA A 223 -11.70 -28.34 -5.98
CA ALA A 223 -10.76 -27.24 -5.83
C ALA A 223 -10.11 -27.21 -4.43
N VAL A 224 -10.88 -27.43 -3.35
CA VAL A 224 -10.33 -27.48 -1.99
C VAL A 224 -9.36 -28.66 -1.85
N SER A 225 -9.76 -29.85 -2.29
CA SER A 225 -8.92 -31.06 -2.22
C SER A 225 -7.63 -30.93 -3.04
N ASN A 226 -7.69 -30.33 -4.23
CA ASN A 226 -6.52 -30.18 -5.10
C ASN A 226 -5.53 -29.11 -4.60
N TYR A 227 -6.02 -28.05 -3.96
CA TYR A 227 -5.16 -26.96 -3.48
C TYR A 227 -4.62 -27.15 -2.06
N ALA A 228 -5.22 -28.04 -1.25
CA ALA A 228 -4.80 -28.26 0.14
C ALA A 228 -3.30 -28.62 0.29
N PRO A 229 -2.72 -29.57 -0.48
CA PRO A 229 -1.30 -29.91 -0.35
C PRO A 229 -0.37 -28.74 -0.75
N LEU A 230 -0.80 -27.95 -1.74
CA LEU A 230 -0.04 -26.78 -2.19
C LEU A 230 -0.06 -25.66 -1.14
N GLN A 231 -1.20 -25.50 -0.46
CA GLN A 231 -1.38 -24.54 0.62
C GLN A 231 -0.51 -24.90 1.83
N GLU A 232 -0.46 -26.17 2.22
CA GLU A 232 0.40 -26.67 3.32
C GLU A 232 1.88 -26.42 3.04
N GLN A 233 2.33 -26.59 1.79
CA GLN A 233 3.74 -26.46 1.43
C GLN A 233 4.19 -25.02 1.21
N THR A 234 3.32 -24.14 0.71
CA THR A 234 3.74 -22.83 0.18
C THR A 234 2.96 -21.65 0.73
N GLY A 235 1.77 -21.87 1.33
CA GLY A 235 0.86 -20.80 1.72
C GLY A 235 0.48 -19.84 0.58
N ALA A 236 0.69 -20.25 -0.67
CA ALA A 236 0.67 -19.35 -1.81
C ALA A 236 -0.77 -18.90 -2.12
N PRO A 237 -1.00 -17.59 -2.33
CA PRO A 237 -2.33 -17.09 -2.64
C PRO A 237 -2.83 -17.59 -4.00
N ALA A 238 -4.15 -17.81 -4.12
CA ALA A 238 -4.81 -18.16 -5.39
C ALA A 238 -4.68 -17.05 -6.42
N VAL A 239 -4.82 -15.81 -5.96
CA VAL A 239 -4.78 -14.60 -6.78
C VAL A 239 -3.90 -13.59 -6.10
N ARG A 240 -3.02 -12.96 -6.88
CA ARG A 240 -2.17 -11.84 -6.43
C ARG A 240 -2.25 -10.73 -7.47
N ILE A 241 -2.88 -9.63 -7.11
CA ILE A 241 -2.99 -8.43 -7.94
C ILE A 241 -2.10 -7.36 -7.32
N THR A 242 -1.28 -6.70 -8.13
CA THR A 242 -0.39 -5.63 -7.69
C THR A 242 -0.78 -4.34 -8.40
N TRP A 243 -0.92 -3.26 -7.64
CA TRP A 243 -1.05 -1.91 -8.17
C TRP A 243 0.11 -1.04 -7.70
N ILE A 244 0.51 -0.11 -8.55
CA ILE A 244 1.44 0.96 -8.21
C ILE A 244 0.65 2.27 -8.32
N ALA A 245 0.61 3.04 -7.23
CA ALA A 245 0.03 4.36 -7.18
C ALA A 245 1.15 5.41 -7.06
N LEU A 246 1.20 6.33 -8.02
CA LEU A 246 2.19 7.40 -8.11
C LEU A 246 1.48 8.72 -7.89
N LYS A 247 1.78 9.41 -6.78
CA LYS A 247 1.14 10.68 -6.41
C LYS A 247 2.07 11.84 -6.75
N LEU A 248 1.55 12.78 -7.52
CA LEU A 248 2.17 14.06 -7.85
C LEU A 248 1.39 15.16 -7.11
N ASP A 249 2.15 16.02 -6.45
CA ASP A 249 1.68 17.30 -5.93
C ASP A 249 2.30 18.41 -6.81
N PRO A 250 1.50 19.18 -7.56
CA PRO A 250 2.00 20.25 -8.42
C PRO A 250 2.81 21.30 -7.66
N GLU A 251 2.58 21.50 -6.36
CA GLU A 251 3.35 22.47 -5.56
C GLU A 251 4.82 22.05 -5.39
N LEU A 252 5.15 20.76 -5.55
CA LEU A 252 6.52 20.25 -5.51
C LEU A 252 7.28 20.47 -6.83
N CYS A 253 6.57 20.73 -7.92
CA CYS A 253 7.13 20.92 -9.26
C CYS A 253 6.62 22.21 -9.91
N PRO A 254 6.84 23.40 -9.30
CA PRO A 254 6.27 24.65 -9.82
C PRO A 254 6.89 25.11 -11.14
N GLU A 255 8.08 24.61 -11.49
CA GLU A 255 8.84 25.00 -12.70
C GLU A 255 8.74 23.98 -13.85
N ALA A 256 8.03 22.86 -13.65
CA ALA A 256 7.88 21.78 -14.64
C ALA A 256 6.76 22.02 -15.66
#